data_AF-A0A6I1VUY3-F1
#
_entry.id   AF-A0A6I1VUY3-F1
#
_cell.length_a   1.000
_cell.length_b   1.000
_cell.length_c   1.000
_cell.angle_alpha   90.00
_cell.angle_beta   90.00
_cell.angle_gamma   90.00
#
_symmetry.space_group_name_H-M   'P 1'
#
loop_
_entity.id
_entity.type
_entity.pdbx_description
1 polymer ?
#
loop_
_entity_poly.entity_id
_entity_poly.type
_entity_poly.pdbx_seq_one_letter_code
_entity_poly.pdbx_strand_id
1 'polypeptide(L)'
;GLIRFLPTKRDEEKLDMRAELAALKGAGIWLSLSMTALFSASMFTLFTYVAPLLGDVTGVSPTGVTWTLLLIGLGLTVGNIIGGKLADKRLGATLIGVFIAMAVVSTVLTWTSVALIPTEITLFLWATA
;
A
#
# COMPACT_ATOMS: atom_id res chain seq x y z
N GLY A 1 12.55 -39.20 -1.05
CA GLY A 1 11.42 -39.72 -0.27
C GLY A 1 10.63 -38.64 0.44
N LEU A 2 10.08 -37.66 -0.28
CA LEU A 2 9.16 -36.63 0.24
C LEU A 2 7.71 -36.86 -0.21
N ILE A 3 7.50 -37.56 -1.33
CA ILE A 3 6.19 -37.95 -1.87
C ILE A 3 5.40 -38.84 -0.88
N ARG A 4 6.10 -39.57 0.01
CA ARG A 4 5.49 -40.46 1.01
C ARG A 4 4.88 -39.73 2.21
N PHE A 5 5.20 -38.46 2.42
CA PHE A 5 4.69 -37.63 3.53
C PHE A 5 3.67 -36.60 3.10
N LEU A 6 3.34 -36.51 1.80
CA LEU A 6 2.23 -35.70 1.33
C LEU A 6 0.92 -36.46 1.61
N PRO A 7 0.02 -35.93 2.46
CA PRO A 7 -1.28 -36.54 2.66
C PRO A 7 -2.05 -36.54 1.32
N THR A 8 -2.34 -37.73 0.79
CA THR A 8 -3.09 -37.93 -0.47
C THR A 8 -4.56 -37.54 -0.35
N LYS A 9 -5.05 -37.24 0.87
CA LYS A 9 -6.40 -36.68 1.07
C LYS A 9 -6.42 -35.21 0.72
N ARG A 10 -6.47 -34.94 -0.58
CA ARG A 10 -7.18 -33.78 -1.09
C ARG A 10 -8.66 -34.13 -1.08
N ASP A 11 -9.34 -33.83 0.02
CA ASP A 11 -10.76 -33.50 -0.07
C ASP A 11 -10.83 -32.17 -0.85
N GLU A 12 -10.58 -32.26 -2.16
CA GLU A 12 -10.91 -31.18 -3.09
C GLU A 12 -12.43 -31.17 -3.13
N GLU A 13 -13.02 -30.38 -2.23
CA GLU A 13 -14.41 -29.98 -2.30
C GLU A 13 -14.66 -29.53 -3.75
N LYS A 14 -15.57 -30.21 -4.46
CA LYS A 14 -15.83 -29.91 -5.87
C LYS A 14 -16.21 -28.43 -5.95
N LEU A 15 -15.30 -27.62 -6.49
CA LEU A 15 -15.50 -26.19 -6.69
C LEU A 15 -16.74 -25.99 -7.55
N ASP A 16 -17.83 -25.54 -6.93
CA ASP A 16 -19.02 -25.15 -7.66
C ASP A 16 -18.80 -23.76 -8.25
N MET A 17 -18.34 -23.74 -9.50
CA MET A 17 -18.15 -22.53 -10.30
C MET A 17 -19.38 -21.60 -10.29
N ARG A 18 -20.60 -22.15 -10.17
CA ARG A 18 -21.83 -21.35 -10.12
C ARG A 18 -21.99 -20.65 -8.77
N ALA A 19 -21.59 -21.30 -7.68
CA ALA A 19 -21.61 -20.72 -6.36
C ALA A 19 -20.59 -19.57 -6.24
N GLU A 20 -19.39 -19.72 -6.82
CA GLU A 20 -18.39 -18.65 -6.85
C GLU A 20 -18.84 -17.44 -7.69
N LEU A 21 -19.39 -17.68 -8.89
CA LEU A 21 -19.96 -16.61 -9.72
C LEU A 21 -21.16 -15.93 -9.04
N ALA A 22 -21.93 -16.66 -8.23
CA ALA A 22 -23.00 -16.08 -7.42
C ALA A 22 -22.46 -15.22 -6.27
N ALA A 23 -21.34 -15.61 -5.66
CA ALA A 23 -20.67 -14.82 -4.62
C ALA A 23 -20.28 -13.43 -5.15
N LEU A 24 -19.80 -13.33 -6.40
CA LEU A 24 -19.47 -12.06 -7.07
C LEU A 24 -20.67 -11.09 -7.20
N LYS A 25 -21.91 -11.53 -6.98
CA LYS A 25 -23.08 -10.63 -6.97
C LYS A 25 -23.23 -9.85 -5.66
N GLY A 26 -22.50 -10.22 -4.61
CA GLY A 26 -22.55 -9.57 -3.31
C GLY A 26 -21.89 -8.18 -3.32
N ALA A 27 -22.62 -7.16 -2.87
CA ALA A 27 -22.11 -5.79 -2.75
C ALA A 27 -20.85 -5.69 -1.88
N GLY A 28 -20.71 -6.55 -0.86
CA GLY A 28 -19.52 -6.60 -0.01
C GLY A 28 -18.25 -7.02 -0.76
N ILE A 29 -18.36 -7.92 -1.75
CA ILE A 29 -17.21 -8.34 -2.56
C ILE A 29 -16.75 -7.17 -3.43
N TRP A 30 -17.68 -6.51 -4.14
CA TRP A 30 -17.35 -5.33 -4.94
C TRP A 30 -16.76 -4.21 -4.09
N LEU A 31 -17.26 -3.98 -2.88
CA LEU A 31 -16.69 -2.98 -1.99
C LEU A 31 -15.24 -3.31 -1.63
N SER A 32 -14.95 -4.57 -1.27
CA SER A 32 -13.58 -5.00 -0.94
C SER A 32 -12.63 -4.93 -2.16
N LEU A 33 -13.12 -5.32 -3.34
CA LEU A 33 -12.37 -5.24 -4.60
C LEU A 33 -12.09 -3.79 -4.99
N SER A 34 -13.09 -2.91 -4.94
CA SER A 34 -12.93 -1.50 -5.24
C SER A 34 -11.99 -0.82 -4.24
N MET A 35 -12.10 -1.13 -2.95
CA MET A 35 -11.18 -0.59 -1.93
C MET A 35 -9.73 -0.98 -2.23
N THR A 36 -9.49 -2.26 -2.56
CA THR A 36 -8.17 -2.77 -2.91
C THR A 36 -7.65 -2.13 -4.20
N ALA A 37 -8.50 -2.02 -5.23
CA ALA A 37 -8.15 -1.40 -6.50
C ALA A 37 -7.81 0.08 -6.36
N LEU A 38 -8.61 0.85 -5.62
CA LEU A 38 -8.40 2.28 -5.37
C LEU A 38 -7.14 2.53 -4.54
N PHE A 39 -6.91 1.73 -3.50
CA PHE A 39 -5.69 1.77 -2.71
C PHE A 39 -4.45 1.53 -3.58
N SER A 40 -4.48 0.46 -4.37
CA SER A 40 -3.38 0.09 -5.25
C SER A 40 -3.14 1.19 -6.29
N ALA A 41 -4.19 1.71 -6.92
CA ALA A 41 -4.09 2.83 -7.86
C ALA A 41 -3.45 4.06 -7.21
N SER A 42 -3.89 4.47 -6.01
CA SER A 42 -3.30 5.60 -5.28
C SER A 42 -1.81 5.41 -5.00
N MET A 43 -1.41 4.22 -4.53
CA MET A 43 -0.01 3.89 -4.26
C MET A 43 0.83 3.96 -5.54
N PHE A 44 0.36 3.32 -6.61
CA PHE A 44 1.07 3.31 -7.88
C PHE A 44 1.18 4.70 -8.53
N THR A 45 0.15 5.53 -8.43
CA THR A 45 0.21 6.91 -8.93
C THR A 45 1.34 7.70 -8.26
N LEU A 46 1.39 7.70 -6.93
CA LEU A 46 2.46 8.40 -6.20
C LEU A 46 3.83 7.84 -6.54
N PHE A 47 3.98 6.50 -6.56
CA PHE A 47 5.25 5.86 -6.89
C PHE A 47 5.73 6.18 -8.32
N THR A 48 4.81 6.25 -9.27
CA THR A 48 5.11 6.54 -10.68
C THR A 48 5.49 8.01 -10.88
N TYR A 49 4.81 8.92 -10.17
CA TYR A 49 4.95 10.36 -10.40
C TYR A 49 5.83 11.08 -9.38
N VAL A 50 6.39 10.39 -8.37
CA VAL A 50 7.25 11.05 -7.37
C VAL A 50 8.48 11.71 -8.00
N ALA A 51 9.14 11.03 -8.94
CA ALA A 51 10.32 11.57 -9.61
C ALA A 51 10.02 12.80 -10.49
N PRO A 52 9.03 12.78 -11.41
CA PRO A 52 8.67 13.97 -12.18
C PRO A 52 8.07 15.07 -11.30
N LEU A 53 7.31 14.75 -10.24
CA LEU A 53 6.87 15.75 -9.27
C LEU A 53 8.06 16.46 -8.64
N LEU A 54 9.08 15.69 -8.21
CA LEU A 54 10.24 16.25 -7.56
C LEU A 54 11.10 17.10 -8.51
N GLY A 55 11.32 16.60 -9.74
CA GLY A 55 12.12 17.27 -10.75
C GLY A 55 11.41 18.51 -11.33
N ASP A 56 10.18 18.35 -11.81
CA ASP A 56 9.50 19.35 -12.62
C ASP A 56 8.76 20.41 -11.77
N VAL A 57 8.30 20.05 -10.57
CA VAL A 57 7.52 20.96 -9.70
C VAL A 57 8.37 21.56 -8.58
N THR A 58 9.09 20.74 -7.82
CA THR A 58 9.97 21.24 -6.74
C THR A 58 11.37 21.64 -7.20
N GLY A 59 11.77 21.32 -8.44
CA GLY A 59 13.09 21.68 -8.98
C GLY A 59 14.25 20.90 -8.37
N VAL A 60 14.02 19.69 -7.88
CA VAL A 60 15.03 18.84 -7.22
C VAL A 60 16.01 18.29 -8.25
N SER A 61 17.30 18.31 -7.92
CA SER A 61 18.33 17.71 -8.77
C SER A 61 18.14 16.18 -8.90
N PRO A 62 18.64 15.53 -9.96
CA PRO A 62 18.55 14.08 -10.12
C PRO A 62 19.11 13.30 -8.91
N THR A 63 20.17 13.83 -8.30
CA THR A 63 20.76 13.27 -7.07
C THR A 63 19.82 13.40 -5.87
N GLY A 64 19.10 14.51 -5.73
CA GLY A 64 18.10 14.69 -4.67
C GLY A 64 16.89 13.74 -4.82
N VAL A 65 16.48 13.44 -6.06
CA VAL A 65 15.44 12.42 -6.31
C VAL A 65 15.89 11.05 -5.83
N THR A 66 17.16 10.70 -6.06
CA THR A 66 17.73 9.42 -5.58
C THR A 66 17.72 9.33 -4.05
N TRP A 67 18.09 10.41 -3.36
CA TRP A 67 18.01 10.49 -1.90
C TRP A 67 16.57 10.36 -1.40
N THR A 68 15.62 10.97 -2.09
CA THR A 68 14.20 10.87 -1.73
C THR A 68 13.68 9.44 -1.88
N LEU A 69 14.03 8.75 -2.96
CA LEU A 69 13.68 7.33 -3.15
C LEU A 69 14.30 6.43 -2.07
N LEU A 70 15.52 6.73 -1.64
CA LEU A 70 16.16 6.03 -0.53
C LEU A 70 15.39 6.26 0.79
N LEU A 71 14.99 7.50 1.09
CA LEU A 71 14.16 7.83 2.25
C LEU A 71 12.81 7.12 2.20
N ILE A 72 12.16 7.08 1.05
CA ILE A 72 10.91 6.33 0.84
C ILE A 72 11.15 4.84 1.12
N GLY A 73 12.24 4.24 0.64
CA GLY A 73 12.58 2.84 0.92
C GLY A 73 12.78 2.56 2.41
N LEU A 74 13.42 3.48 3.15
CA LEU A 74 13.54 3.40 4.60
C LEU A 74 12.18 3.51 5.29
N GLY A 75 11.34 4.44 4.84
CA GLY A 75 9.97 4.62 5.33
C GLY A 75 9.15 3.34 5.19
N LEU A 76 9.15 2.73 4.00
CA LEU A 76 8.46 1.46 3.73
C LEU A 76 8.95 0.33 4.65
N THR A 77 10.26 0.28 4.91
CA THR A 77 10.83 -0.73 5.81
C THR A 77 10.33 -0.56 7.24
N VAL A 78 10.35 0.69 7.75
CA VAL A 78 9.84 1.02 9.08
C VAL A 78 8.34 0.77 9.17
N GLY A 79 7.57 1.19 8.16
CA GLY A 79 6.13 0.99 8.06
C GLY A 79 5.74 -0.48 8.10
N ASN A 80 6.44 -1.35 7.34
CA ASN A 80 6.19 -2.79 7.36
C ASN A 80 6.42 -3.43 8.74
N ILE A 81 7.47 -3.01 9.46
CA ILE A 81 7.77 -3.52 10.80
C ILE A 81 6.69 -3.08 11.79
N ILE A 82 6.32 -1.80 11.78
CA ILE A 82 5.29 -1.24 12.68
C ILE A 82 3.93 -1.85 12.35
N GLY A 83 3.55 -1.84 11.07
CA GLY A 83 2.29 -2.35 10.54
C GLY A 83 2.10 -3.83 10.83
N GLY A 84 3.14 -4.66 10.63
CA GLY A 84 3.10 -6.09 10.98
C GLY A 84 2.83 -6.29 12.49
N LYS A 85 3.58 -5.57 13.34
CA LYS A 85 3.40 -5.65 14.80
C LYS A 85 2.03 -5.15 15.27
N LEU A 86 1.46 -4.16 14.60
CA LEU A 86 0.14 -3.62 14.93
C LEU A 86 -0.98 -4.56 14.44
N ALA A 87 -0.81 -5.13 13.24
CA ALA A 87 -1.72 -6.10 12.65
C ALA A 87 -1.81 -7.38 13.48
N ASP A 88 -0.69 -7.85 14.03
CA ASP A 88 -0.64 -9.00 14.95
C ASP A 88 -1.49 -8.78 16.21
N LYS A 89 -1.65 -7.52 16.65
CA LYS A 89 -2.49 -7.18 17.79
C LYS A 89 -3.96 -7.04 17.41
N ARG A 90 -4.25 -6.22 16.40
CA ARG A 90 -5.61 -5.86 15.96
C ARG A 90 -5.62 -5.49 14.49
N LEU A 91 -5.80 -6.50 13.63
CA LEU A 91 -5.83 -6.32 12.18
C LEU A 91 -6.83 -5.25 11.72
N GLY A 92 -8.10 -5.35 12.15
CA GLY A 92 -9.14 -4.41 11.70
C GLY A 92 -8.87 -2.95 12.08
N ALA A 93 -8.42 -2.70 13.31
CA ALA A 93 -8.09 -1.35 13.76
C ALA A 93 -6.84 -0.80 13.06
N THR A 94 -5.85 -1.67 12.79
CA THR A 94 -4.63 -1.30 12.07
C THR A 94 -4.95 -0.89 10.65
N LEU A 95 -5.77 -1.67 9.93
CA LEU A 95 -6.19 -1.34 8.56
C LEU A 95 -6.88 0.02 8.50
N ILE A 96 -7.86 0.28 9.38
CA ILE A 96 -8.54 1.58 9.44
C ILE A 96 -7.55 2.72 9.72
N GLY A 97 -6.62 2.52 10.66
CA GLY A 97 -5.57 3.49 10.98
C GLY A 97 -4.67 3.82 9.79
N VAL A 98 -4.22 2.81 9.05
CA VAL A 98 -3.39 2.96 7.84
C VAL A 98 -4.14 3.74 6.75
N PHE A 99 -5.41 3.40 6.48
CA PHE A 99 -6.20 4.12 5.48
C PHE A 99 -6.40 5.60 5.84
N ILE A 100 -6.64 5.91 7.13
CA ILE A 100 -6.76 7.30 7.60
C ILE A 100 -5.42 8.02 7.48
N ALA A 101 -4.32 7.39 7.91
CA ALA A 101 -2.98 7.98 7.83
C ALA A 101 -2.61 8.30 6.38
N MET A 102 -2.80 7.35 5.46
CA MET A 102 -2.56 7.56 4.04
C MET A 102 -3.39 8.72 3.46
N ALA A 103 -4.69 8.79 3.78
CA ALA A 103 -5.56 9.86 3.29
C ALA A 103 -5.09 11.23 3.78
N VAL A 104 -4.75 11.35 5.07
CA VAL A 104 -4.25 12.59 5.67
C VAL A 104 -2.92 13.00 5.06
N VAL A 105 -1.94 12.10 5.02
CA VAL A 105 -0.60 12.41 4.53
C VAL A 105 -0.62 12.75 3.03
N SER A 106 -1.42 12.04 2.22
CA SER A 106 -1.56 12.34 0.79
C SER A 106 -2.20 13.72 0.55
N THR A 107 -3.15 14.13 1.39
CA THR A 107 -3.76 15.47 1.30
C THR A 107 -2.77 16.56 1.71
N VAL A 108 -1.98 16.32 2.77
CA VAL A 108 -0.94 17.25 3.22
C VAL A 108 0.14 17.45 2.14
N LEU A 109 0.45 16.42 1.37
CA LEU A 109 1.43 16.48 0.29
C LEU A 109 1.12 17.59 -0.74
N THR A 110 -0.16 17.84 -1.02
CA THR A 110 -0.58 18.91 -1.94
C THR A 110 -0.10 20.29 -1.52
N TRP A 111 -0.01 20.54 -0.21
CA TRP A 111 0.50 21.82 0.32
C TRP A 111 2.00 21.81 0.59
N THR A 112 2.59 20.67 0.95
CA THR A 112 4.02 20.59 1.24
C THR A 112 4.89 20.55 -0.01
N SER A 113 4.32 20.17 -1.16
CA SER A 113 4.99 20.04 -2.47
C SER A 113 5.61 21.34 -3.01
N VAL A 114 5.40 22.49 -2.35
CA VAL A 114 6.02 23.76 -2.76
C VAL A 114 7.42 23.94 -2.18
N ALA A 115 7.82 23.16 -1.19
CA ALA A 115 9.09 23.29 -0.49
C ALA A 115 9.76 21.93 -0.29
N LEU A 116 11.09 21.89 -0.43
CA LEU A 116 11.89 20.66 -0.40
C LEU A 116 11.76 19.89 0.92
N ILE A 117 12.09 20.55 2.04
CA ILE A 117 12.14 19.89 3.37
C ILE A 117 10.76 19.37 3.79
N PRO A 118 9.65 20.14 3.68
CA PRO A 118 8.32 19.62 3.96
C PRO A 118 7.92 18.45 3.05
N THR A 119 8.30 18.48 1.77
CA THR A 119 8.02 17.39 0.82
C THR A 119 8.70 16.10 1.24
N GLU A 120 9.98 16.14 1.60
CA GLU A 120 10.73 14.96 2.04
C GLU A 120 10.12 14.34 3.31
N ILE A 121 9.73 15.17 4.29
CA ILE A 121 9.08 14.71 5.52
C ILE A 121 7.74 14.05 5.19
N THR A 122 6.89 14.68 4.37
CA THR A 122 5.59 14.12 4.01
C THR A 122 5.72 12.83 3.21
N LEU A 123 6.68 12.74 2.29
CA LEU A 123 6.94 11.51 1.52
C LEU A 123 7.48 10.38 2.41
N PHE A 124 8.31 10.69 3.40
CA PHE A 124 8.76 9.70 4.37
C PHE A 124 7.59 9.20 5.23
N LEU A 125 6.76 10.11 5.74
CA LEU A 125 5.57 9.74 6.52
C LEU A 125 4.58 8.91 5.68
N TRP A 126 4.42 9.26 4.40
CA TRP A 126 3.59 8.52 3.46
C TRP A 126 4.13 7.11 3.27
N ALA A 127 5.45 6.97 3.13
CA ALA A 127 6.10 5.67 3.00
C ALA A 127 6.03 4.82 4.28
N THR A 128 5.93 5.44 5.46
CA THR A 128 5.77 4.71 6.74
C THR A 128 4.33 4.33 7.08
N ALA A 129 3.34 4.93 6.43
CA ALA A 129 1.92 4.73 6.69
C ALA A 129 1.42 3.42 6.05
#